data_AF-A0A4Q3AU55-F1
#
_entry.id   AF-A0A4Q3AU55-F1
#
_cell.length_a   1.000
_cell.length_b   1.000
_cell.length_c   1.000
_cell.angle_alpha   90.00
_cell.angle_beta   90.00
_cell.angle_gamma   90.00
#
_symmetry.space_group_name_H-M   'P 1'
#
loop_
_entity.id
_entity.type
_entity.pdbx_description
1 polymer ?
#
loop_
_entity_poly.entity_id
_entity_poly.type
_entity_poly.pdbx_seq_one_letter_code
_entity_poly.pdbx_strand_id
1 'polypeptide(L)'
;MIMKKIFLVLIVAFALQSCSEKVGKEAVANTNWVLTEWPGETMPTTEKKATLSFGNDNQVSGKSFCNGFGGNAKIEGNTIKFGELMGTMMFCEDVGQAEGKYNEGLR
;
A
#
# COMPACT_ATOMS: atom_id res chain seq x y z
N MET A 1 -25.20 -45.40 -16.36
CA MET A 1 -25.36 -44.06 -17.01
C MET A 1 -25.59 -42.92 -16.01
N ILE A 2 -26.26 -43.13 -14.88
CA ILE A 2 -26.52 -42.11 -13.84
C ILE A 2 -25.23 -41.61 -13.15
N MET A 3 -24.30 -42.50 -12.78
CA MET A 3 -22.99 -42.15 -12.20
C MET A 3 -22.12 -41.26 -13.10
N LYS A 4 -22.19 -41.44 -14.42
CA LYS A 4 -21.41 -40.65 -15.40
C LYS A 4 -21.93 -39.22 -15.50
N LYS A 5 -23.24 -39.02 -15.32
CA LYS A 5 -23.88 -37.70 -15.26
C LYS A 5 -23.54 -36.97 -13.95
N ILE A 6 -23.49 -37.70 -12.82
CA ILE A 6 -23.09 -37.13 -11.52
C ILE A 6 -21.62 -36.66 -11.54
N PHE A 7 -20.73 -37.47 -12.14
CA PHE A 7 -19.32 -37.11 -12.28
C PHE A 7 -19.11 -35.87 -13.17
N LEU A 8 -19.92 -35.72 -14.23
CA LEU A 8 -19.87 -34.58 -15.14
C LEU A 8 -20.39 -33.28 -14.48
N VAL A 9 -21.38 -33.38 -13.58
CA VAL A 9 -21.89 -32.23 -12.80
C VAL A 9 -20.88 -31.75 -11.76
N LEU A 10 -20.14 -32.67 -11.11
CA LEU A 10 -19.10 -32.32 -10.14
C LEU A 10 -17.92 -31.57 -10.76
N ILE A 11 -17.51 -31.93 -11.99
CA ILE A 11 -16.43 -31.26 -12.72
C ILE A 11 -16.83 -29.83 -13.13
N VAL A 12 -18.09 -29.62 -13.54
CA VAL A 12 -18.61 -28.29 -13.90
C VAL A 12 -18.77 -27.41 -12.66
N ALA A 13 -19.14 -27.96 -11.51
CA ALA A 13 -19.24 -27.22 -10.24
C ALA A 13 -17.86 -26.75 -9.73
N PHE A 14 -16.80 -27.51 -9.99
CA PHE A 14 -15.43 -27.13 -9.60
C PHE A 14 -14.84 -26.05 -10.52
N ALA A 15 -15.29 -25.97 -11.78
CA ALA A 15 -14.83 -24.98 -12.76
C ALA A 15 -15.36 -23.55 -12.52
N LEU A 16 -16.32 -23.36 -11.61
CA LEU A 16 -16.88 -22.04 -11.24
C LEU A 16 -16.20 -21.40 -10.03
N GLN A 17 -15.16 -22.00 -9.47
CA GLN A 17 -14.26 -21.30 -8.55
C GLN A 17 -13.35 -20.36 -9.37
N SER A 18 -13.95 -19.31 -9.92
CA SER A 18 -13.19 -18.14 -10.34
C SER A 18 -12.59 -17.54 -9.07
N CYS A 19 -11.28 -17.74 -8.89
CA CYS A 19 -10.54 -17.02 -7.88
C CYS A 19 -10.63 -15.53 -8.22
N SER A 20 -11.51 -14.80 -7.54
CA SER A 20 -11.27 -13.39 -7.29
C SER A 20 -10.02 -13.34 -6.42
N GLU A 21 -8.85 -13.19 -7.03
CA GLU A 21 -7.62 -12.91 -6.29
C GLU A 21 -7.87 -11.64 -5.48
N LYS A 22 -8.10 -11.82 -4.17
CA LYS A 22 -8.07 -10.71 -3.25
C LYS A 22 -6.62 -10.25 -3.27
N VAL A 23 -6.37 -9.04 -3.77
CA VAL A 23 -5.11 -8.34 -3.55
C VAL A 23 -4.94 -8.27 -2.03
N GLY A 24 -4.15 -9.20 -1.50
CA GLY A 24 -4.01 -9.42 -0.09
C GLY A 24 -2.82 -8.65 0.47
N LYS A 25 -2.65 -8.72 1.78
CA LYS A 25 -1.47 -8.19 2.49
C LYS A 25 -0.16 -8.65 1.82
N GLU A 26 -0.15 -9.84 1.24
CA GLU A 26 0.96 -10.46 0.55
C GLU A 26 1.43 -9.63 -0.67
N ALA A 27 0.54 -8.91 -1.33
CA ALA A 27 0.87 -8.14 -2.54
C ALA A 27 1.78 -6.94 -2.24
N VAL A 28 1.71 -6.41 -1.02
CA VAL A 28 2.51 -5.24 -0.60
C VAL A 28 3.52 -5.59 0.50
N ALA A 29 3.47 -6.77 1.09
CA ALA A 29 4.43 -7.16 2.13
C ALA A 29 5.88 -7.12 1.61
N ASN A 30 6.79 -6.51 2.39
CA ASN A 30 8.21 -6.38 2.07
C ASN A 30 8.50 -5.62 0.76
N THR A 31 7.63 -4.68 0.39
CA THR A 31 7.80 -3.82 -0.79
C THR A 31 8.27 -2.42 -0.41
N ASN A 32 8.96 -1.75 -1.34
CA ASN A 32 9.46 -0.40 -1.19
C ASN A 32 9.00 0.44 -2.38
N TRP A 33 8.43 1.60 -2.08
CA TRP A 33 7.77 2.48 -3.04
C TRP A 33 8.41 3.85 -2.97
N VAL A 34 8.53 4.48 -4.13
CA VAL A 34 8.95 5.87 -4.27
C VAL A 34 7.81 6.62 -4.92
N LEU A 35 7.43 7.75 -4.35
CA LEU A 35 6.39 8.59 -4.93
C LEU A 35 6.93 9.25 -6.20
N THR A 36 6.31 8.94 -7.34
CA THR A 36 6.67 9.52 -8.64
C THR A 36 5.81 10.73 -8.99
N GLU A 37 4.52 10.68 -8.66
CA GLU A 37 3.54 11.71 -9.00
C GLU A 37 2.49 11.80 -7.89
N TRP A 38 1.97 13.01 -7.65
CA TRP A 38 0.87 13.24 -6.72
C TRP A 38 -0.22 14.07 -7.40
N PRO A 39 -1.38 13.47 -7.72
CA PRO A 39 -2.44 14.18 -8.43
C PRO A 39 -2.89 15.46 -7.71
N GLY A 40 -2.86 16.59 -8.43
CA GLY A 40 -3.25 17.89 -7.89
C GLY A 40 -2.16 18.62 -7.10
N GLU A 41 -0.98 18.02 -6.90
CA GLU A 41 0.15 18.67 -6.23
C GLU A 41 1.35 18.81 -7.16
N THR A 42 2.16 19.84 -6.94
CA THR A 42 3.42 20.04 -7.66
C THR A 42 4.53 19.27 -6.96
N MET A 43 5.18 18.36 -7.67
CA MET A 43 6.32 17.61 -7.13
C MET A 43 7.55 18.52 -6.99
N PRO A 44 8.26 18.51 -5.84
CA PRO A 44 9.49 19.27 -5.67
C PRO A 44 10.60 18.86 -6.65
N THR A 45 11.32 19.83 -7.20
CA THR A 45 12.51 19.56 -8.03
C THR A 45 13.74 19.41 -7.14
N THR A 46 13.88 18.24 -6.51
CA THR A 46 14.93 17.93 -5.53
C THR A 46 15.22 16.43 -5.48
N GLU A 47 16.36 16.07 -4.88
CA GLU A 47 16.78 14.68 -4.65
C GLU A 47 16.08 14.05 -3.43
N LYS A 48 15.51 14.87 -2.53
CA LYS A 48 14.70 14.35 -1.41
C LYS A 48 13.41 13.76 -1.99
N LYS A 49 13.26 12.43 -1.96
CA LYS A 49 12.05 11.74 -2.44
C LYS A 49 11.19 11.29 -1.26
N ALA A 50 9.88 11.27 -1.46
CA ALA A 50 8.99 10.57 -0.55
C ALA A 50 9.00 9.06 -0.84
N THR A 51 9.04 8.26 0.22
CA THR A 51 9.11 6.80 0.14
C THR A 51 8.13 6.16 1.11
N LEU A 52 7.66 4.96 0.76
CA LEU A 52 6.82 4.13 1.62
C LEU A 52 7.31 2.68 1.53
N SER A 53 7.60 2.10 2.68
CA SER A 53 8.07 0.74 2.84
C SER A 53 7.08 -0.04 3.69
N PHE A 54 6.63 -1.18 3.17
CA PHE A 54 5.82 -2.13 3.93
C PHE A 54 6.73 -3.24 4.44
N GLY A 55 6.79 -3.40 5.76
CA GLY A 55 7.55 -4.44 6.43
C GLY A 55 6.71 -5.66 6.79
N ASN A 56 7.26 -6.48 7.67
CA ASN A 56 6.52 -7.57 8.31
C ASN A 56 5.50 -7.03 9.32
N ASP A 57 4.54 -7.87 9.70
CA ASP A 57 3.65 -7.61 10.83
C ASP A 57 2.90 -6.27 10.79
N ASN A 58 2.47 -5.84 9.61
CA ASN A 58 1.73 -4.59 9.37
C ASN A 58 2.55 -3.32 9.59
N GLN A 59 3.87 -3.42 9.73
CA GLN A 59 4.72 -2.27 9.90
C GLN A 59 4.84 -1.48 8.59
N VAL A 60 4.79 -0.16 8.70
CA VAL A 60 5.12 0.76 7.61
C VAL A 60 6.15 1.78 8.07
N SER A 61 7.03 2.18 7.16
CA SER A 61 7.99 3.25 7.39
C SER A 61 8.29 3.97 6.08
N GLY A 62 8.99 5.10 6.16
CA GLY A 62 9.39 5.81 4.96
C GLY A 62 9.95 7.19 5.23
N LYS A 63 10.05 7.98 4.16
CA LYS A 63 10.37 9.41 4.23
C LYS A 63 9.22 10.22 3.63
N SER A 64 8.83 11.28 4.31
CA SER A 64 7.93 12.33 3.80
C SER A 64 8.77 13.44 3.16
N PHE A 65 9.64 13.09 2.20
CA PHE A 65 10.70 13.95 1.65
C PHE A 65 11.82 14.31 2.65
N CYS A 66 11.53 15.11 3.68
CA CYS A 66 12.54 15.56 4.66
C CYS A 66 12.65 14.60 5.85
N ASN A 67 11.51 14.37 6.52
CA ASN A 67 11.44 13.59 7.74
C ASN A 67 11.23 12.11 7.48
N GLY A 68 11.70 11.30 8.42
CA GLY A 68 11.32 9.89 8.48
C GLY A 68 10.01 9.72 9.22
N PHE A 69 9.24 8.71 8.85
CA PHE A 69 8.05 8.29 9.59
C PHE A 69 8.00 6.76 9.75
N GLY A 70 7.20 6.29 10.69
CA GLY A 70 6.93 4.88 10.89
C GLY A 70 5.75 4.61 11.80
N GLY A 71 5.17 3.42 11.66
CA GLY A 71 4.03 2.96 12.43
C GLY A 71 3.45 1.68 11.87
N ASN A 72 2.13 1.52 11.98
CA ASN A 72 1.42 0.35 11.47
C ASN A 72 0.39 0.74 10.40
N ALA A 73 0.13 -0.15 9.45
CA ALA A 73 -0.97 -0.03 8.49
C ALA A 73 -1.70 -1.37 8.34
N LYS A 74 -3.03 -1.33 8.26
CA LYS A 74 -3.87 -2.50 7.97
C LYS A 74 -4.16 -2.56 6.47
N ILE A 75 -3.97 -3.73 5.87
CA ILE A 75 -4.30 -3.99 4.46
C ILE A 75 -5.54 -4.88 4.43
N GLU A 76 -6.64 -4.33 3.91
CA GLU A 76 -7.95 -4.98 3.86
C GLU A 76 -8.44 -4.98 2.40
N GLY A 77 -8.13 -6.06 1.68
CA GLY A 77 -8.34 -6.11 0.23
C GLY A 77 -7.55 -5.00 -0.47
N ASN A 78 -8.24 -4.15 -1.21
CA ASN A 78 -7.64 -3.05 -1.98
C ASN A 78 -7.49 -1.75 -1.17
N THR A 79 -7.69 -1.79 0.16
CA THR A 79 -7.59 -0.62 1.02
C THR A 79 -6.41 -0.74 1.97
N ILE A 80 -5.60 0.31 2.04
CA ILE A 80 -4.56 0.47 3.06
C ILE A 80 -5.07 1.51 4.06
N LYS A 81 -5.12 1.15 5.34
CA LYS A 81 -5.50 2.05 6.44
C LYS A 81 -4.29 2.25 7.33
N PHE A 82 -3.73 3.45 7.31
CA PHE A 82 -2.64 3.81 8.21
C PHE A 82 -3.19 4.00 9.63
N GLY A 83 -2.44 3.48 10.61
CA GLY A 83 -2.69 3.76 12.02
C GLY A 83 -2.01 5.06 12.44
N GLU A 84 -1.72 5.17 13.74
CA GLU A 84 -0.89 6.26 14.22
C GLU A 84 0.53 6.12 13.67
N LEU A 85 1.00 7.18 13.01
CA LEU A 85 2.35 7.30 12.47
C LEU A 85 3.13 8.31 13.30
N MET A 86 4.35 7.92 13.68
CA MET A 86 5.32 8.78 14.35
C MET A 86 6.38 9.21 13.36
N GLY A 87 6.91 10.43 13.51
CA GLY A 87 7.94 10.94 12.61
C GLY A 87 8.90 11.92 13.28
N THR A 88 9.98 12.24 12.57
CA THR A 88 10.95 13.26 12.99
C THR A 88 10.43 14.68 12.67
N MET A 89 11.08 15.71 13.22
CA MET A 89 10.69 17.12 13.06
C MET A 89 11.87 18.01 12.61
N MET A 90 12.60 17.57 11.58
CA MET A 90 13.58 18.40 10.88
C MET A 90 12.86 19.41 9.99
N PHE A 91 13.41 20.62 9.94
CA PHE A 91 12.94 21.67 9.04
C PHE A 91 13.64 21.58 7.68
N CYS A 92 12.86 21.56 6.60
CA CYS A 92 13.36 21.65 5.23
C CYS A 92 12.56 22.69 4.44
N GLU A 93 13.19 23.79 4.04
CA GLU A 93 12.55 24.87 3.30
C GLU A 93 12.07 24.45 1.90
N ASP A 94 12.85 23.62 1.20
CA ASP A 94 12.62 23.21 -0.18
C ASP A 94 11.48 22.20 -0.37
N VAL A 95 11.15 21.43 0.68
CA VAL A 95 10.16 20.34 0.61
C VAL A 95 9.08 20.40 1.67
N GLY A 96 9.12 21.36 2.60
CA GLY A 96 8.20 21.40 3.75
C GLY A 96 6.72 21.40 3.35
N GLN A 97 6.36 22.09 2.26
CA GLN A 97 4.98 22.08 1.75
C GLN A 97 4.57 20.69 1.23
N ALA A 98 5.41 20.06 0.40
CA ALA A 98 5.14 18.73 -0.16
C ALA A 98 5.13 17.64 0.92
N GLU A 99 6.00 17.77 1.92
CA GLU A 99 6.00 16.93 3.13
C GLU A 99 4.68 17.02 3.89
N GLY A 100 4.17 18.23 4.11
CA GLY A 100 2.87 18.43 4.76
C GLY A 100 1.74 17.72 4.01
N LYS A 101 1.70 17.85 2.68
CA LYS A 101 0.71 17.19 1.81
C LYS A 101 0.82 15.67 1.82
N TYR A 102 2.03 15.15 1.79
CA TYR A 102 2.25 13.71 1.91
C TYR A 102 1.73 13.17 3.24
N ASN A 103 2.01 13.88 4.35
CA ASN A 103 1.53 13.50 5.68
C ASN A 103 0.01 13.63 5.84
N GLU A 104 -0.65 14.53 5.12
CA GLU A 104 -2.12 14.59 5.03
C GLU A 104 -2.69 13.35 4.34
N GLY A 105 -2.08 12.89 3.25
CA GLY A 105 -2.53 11.71 2.51
C GLY A 105 -2.30 10.37 3.19
N LEU A 106 -1.49 10.33 4.26
CA LEU A 106 -1.27 9.15 5.09
C LEU A 106 -2.23 9.06 6.29
N ARG A 107 -3.19 9.98 6.43
CA ARG A 107 -4.22 9.95 7.49
C ARG A 107 -5.55 9.47 6.94
#